data_AF-A0A6M0SDW8-F1
#
_entry.id   AF-A0A6M0SDW8-F1
#
_cell.length_a   1.000
_cell.length_b   1.000
_cell.length_c   1.000
_cell.angle_alpha   90.00
_cell.angle_beta   90.00
_cell.angle_gamma   90.00
#
_symmetry.space_group_name_H-M   'P 1'
#
loop_
_entity.id
_entity.type
_entity.pdbx_description
1 polymer ?
#
loop_
_entity_poly.entity_id
_entity_poly.type
_entity_poly.pdbx_seq_one_letter_code
_entity_poly.pdbx_strand_id
1 'polypeptide(L)'
;MLNSSHRSQVETVSHLGDVWAARYRPDFSALEASARSLIIGEIYQSLQAPGCRKVSEKLNDQRVVESCKLAAVRAKDFYVQFDDLDLQEITSLARLASCVYRQLLEFYQAYPAVLTVSEWELEHFPLDRLGQLFKVPNLSELSCILEPLLDRFGAQSICSDGGKNLGFMTTQINLTNTLLLQDLDPVEQALMSPYLHFLEDHIAVPWRRLCVAAGNHRVGGPVFGVVERMLPMISDISRATYTPWSQDFPYYCGRRGRLDNPDVRHSSLRDFNMFQVYLWLSFLQSNSKVIVEELVPLCRVVYGQIGISWEMTMQGTKLLIDKLLSCLEPHELSLVSPFASNMINAFIDSSAVDVTPISALRYPLFR
;
A
#
# COMPACT_ATOMS: atom_id res chain seq x y z
N MET A 1 1.26 28.36 -28.24
CA MET A 1 0.12 27.67 -27.59
C MET A 1 0.49 26.25 -27.13
N LEU A 2 1.70 26.03 -26.60
CA LEU A 2 2.18 24.72 -26.12
C LEU A 2 2.13 24.55 -24.57
N ASN A 3 1.52 25.48 -23.84
CA ASN A 3 1.77 25.62 -22.39
C ASN A 3 0.55 25.55 -21.46
N SER A 4 -0.67 25.26 -21.93
CA SER A 4 -1.84 25.14 -21.04
C SER A 4 -2.19 23.69 -20.69
N SER A 5 -2.15 22.78 -21.66
CA SER A 5 -2.43 21.35 -21.45
C SER A 5 -1.34 20.66 -20.62
N HIS A 6 -0.06 20.88 -20.96
CA HIS A 6 1.06 20.34 -20.20
C HIS A 6 1.12 20.92 -18.76
N ARG A 7 0.73 22.18 -18.58
CA ARG A 7 0.66 22.80 -17.25
C ARG A 7 -0.47 22.22 -16.41
N SER A 8 -1.65 22.03 -17.00
CA SER A 8 -2.77 21.36 -16.34
C SER A 8 -2.45 19.91 -15.98
N GLN A 9 -1.72 19.17 -16.83
CA GLN A 9 -1.26 17.81 -16.55
C GLN A 9 -0.37 17.74 -15.31
N VAL A 10 0.62 18.64 -15.22
CA VAL A 10 1.55 18.72 -14.09
C VAL A 10 0.81 19.12 -12.80
N GLU A 11 -0.13 20.06 -12.89
CA GLU A 11 -0.96 20.47 -11.74
C GLU A 11 -1.85 19.34 -11.22
N THR A 12 -2.52 18.58 -12.10
CA THR A 12 -3.35 17.42 -11.73
C THR A 12 -2.53 16.35 -11.01
N VAL A 13 -1.37 15.98 -11.57
CA VAL A 13 -0.49 14.95 -10.99
C VAL A 13 0.10 15.41 -9.66
N SER A 14 0.54 16.67 -9.57
CA SER A 14 1.05 17.23 -8.32
C SER A 14 -0.02 17.21 -7.23
N HIS A 15 -1.25 17.63 -7.55
CA HIS A 15 -2.33 17.66 -6.57
C HIS A 15 -2.72 16.25 -6.10
N LEU A 16 -2.78 15.29 -7.02
CA LEU A 16 -3.05 13.89 -6.65
C LEU A 16 -1.94 13.33 -5.75
N GLY A 17 -0.68 13.70 -6.03
CA GLY A 17 0.48 13.42 -5.18
C GLY A 17 0.27 13.87 -3.74
N ASP A 18 -0.14 15.11 -3.54
CA ASP A 18 -0.42 15.66 -2.20
C ASP A 18 -1.58 14.96 -1.49
N VAL A 19 -2.65 14.66 -2.23
CA VAL A 19 -3.82 13.93 -1.72
C VAL A 19 -3.42 12.53 -1.23
N TRP A 20 -2.59 11.84 -1.99
CA TRP A 20 -2.13 10.50 -1.64
C TRP A 20 -1.09 10.49 -0.52
N ALA A 21 -0.21 11.50 -0.50
CA ALA A 21 0.76 11.69 0.56
C ALA A 21 0.12 11.77 1.95
N ALA A 22 -1.11 12.28 2.04
CA ALA A 22 -1.86 12.38 3.29
C ALA A 22 -2.14 11.02 3.97
N ARG A 23 -2.01 9.91 3.25
CA ARG A 23 -2.13 8.54 3.81
C ARG A 23 -0.91 8.12 4.63
N TYR A 24 0.24 8.73 4.38
CA TYR A 24 1.51 8.39 5.03
C TYR A 24 1.79 9.40 6.14
N ARG A 25 0.89 9.44 7.12
CA ARG A 25 1.04 10.27 8.33
C ARG A 25 1.41 9.37 9.51
N PRO A 26 2.35 9.80 10.38
CA PRO A 26 2.60 9.15 11.65
C PRO A 26 1.32 9.05 12.48
N ASP A 27 1.12 7.91 13.13
CA ASP A 27 0.06 7.73 14.11
C ASP A 27 0.66 7.74 15.52
N PHE A 28 0.32 8.78 16.29
CA PHE A 28 0.75 8.94 17.68
C PHE A 28 -0.33 8.56 18.68
N SER A 29 -1.47 8.02 18.23
CA SER A 29 -2.61 7.68 19.10
C SER A 29 -2.30 6.62 20.15
N ALA A 30 -1.29 5.78 19.89
CA ALA A 30 -0.80 4.77 20.83
C ALA A 30 0.10 5.34 21.95
N LEU A 31 0.52 6.62 21.87
CA LEU A 31 1.37 7.24 22.87
C LEU A 31 0.53 7.73 24.07
N GLU A 32 0.99 7.46 25.29
CA GLU A 32 0.26 7.80 26.51
C GLU A 32 0.16 9.32 26.73
N ALA A 33 -1.07 9.86 26.77
CA ALA A 33 -1.29 11.29 26.94
C ALA A 33 -0.80 11.87 28.29
N SER A 34 -0.60 11.03 29.31
CA SER A 34 -0.15 11.41 30.66
C SER A 34 1.26 12.02 30.69
N ALA A 35 2.11 11.75 29.69
CA ALA A 35 3.50 12.22 29.61
C ALA A 35 3.74 13.19 28.44
N ARG A 36 2.73 13.99 28.06
CA ARG A 36 2.73 14.80 26.83
C ARG A 36 4.00 15.62 26.60
N SER A 37 4.48 16.39 27.58
CA SER A 37 5.67 17.26 27.37
C SER A 37 6.95 16.46 27.09
N LEU A 38 7.13 15.32 27.77
CA LEU A 38 8.25 14.41 27.51
C LEU A 38 8.14 13.80 26.11
N ILE A 39 6.95 13.35 25.73
CA ILE A 39 6.68 12.78 24.40
C ILE A 39 6.93 13.80 23.28
N ILE A 40 6.48 15.05 23.45
CA ILE A 40 6.75 16.10 22.46
C ILE A 40 8.26 16.34 22.31
N GLY A 41 9.01 16.37 23.41
CA GLY A 41 10.47 16.48 23.38
C GLY A 41 11.12 15.31 22.66
N GLU A 42 10.67 14.08 22.92
CA GLU A 42 11.17 12.87 22.24
C GLU A 42 10.84 12.87 20.74
N ILE A 43 9.62 13.25 20.35
CA ILE A 43 9.23 13.42 18.95
C ILE A 43 10.13 14.46 18.30
N TYR A 44 10.27 15.64 18.89
CA TYR A 44 11.08 16.73 18.36
C TYR A 44 12.54 16.29 18.14
N GLN A 45 13.14 15.61 19.12
CA GLN A 45 14.51 15.08 19.00
C GLN A 45 14.63 14.00 17.93
N SER A 46 13.63 13.12 17.81
CA SER A 46 13.65 11.99 16.86
C SER A 46 13.51 12.45 15.40
N LEU A 47 12.88 13.61 15.18
CA LEU A 47 12.75 14.23 13.86
C LEU A 47 14.06 14.88 13.38
N GLN A 48 14.96 15.25 14.30
CA GLN A 48 16.24 15.88 13.95
C GLN A 48 17.17 14.90 13.25
N ALA A 49 18.13 15.42 12.48
CA ALA A 49 19.12 14.60 11.78
C ALA A 49 19.85 13.58 12.70
N PRO A 50 20.24 13.90 13.95
CA PRO A 50 20.76 12.91 14.89
C PRO A 50 19.75 11.82 15.27
N GLY A 51 18.48 12.17 15.44
CA GLY A 51 17.39 11.24 15.71
C GLY A 51 17.15 10.27 14.54
N CYS A 52 17.09 10.79 13.32
CA CYS A 52 16.97 9.96 12.12
C CYS A 52 18.16 9.00 11.97
N ARG A 53 19.40 9.48 12.22
CA ARG A 53 20.60 8.64 12.22
C ARG A 53 20.54 7.52 13.26
N LYS A 54 20.09 7.84 14.47
CA LYS A 54 19.94 6.85 15.55
C LYS A 54 19.01 5.70 15.14
N VAL A 55 17.89 6.00 14.46
CA VAL A 55 16.99 4.97 13.91
C VAL A 55 17.69 4.13 12.85
N SER A 56 18.39 4.75 11.89
CA SER A 56 19.14 4.02 10.86
C SER A 56 20.29 3.16 11.44
N GLU A 57 20.93 3.60 12.53
CA GLU A 57 21.96 2.83 13.25
C GLU A 57 21.37 1.63 14.01
N LYS A 58 20.19 1.79 14.61
CA LYS A 58 19.41 0.68 15.21
C LYS A 58 19.04 -0.34 14.13
N LEU A 59 18.53 0.13 13.00
CA LEU A 59 18.16 -0.69 11.84
C LEU A 59 19.32 -0.85 10.85
N ASN A 60 20.53 -1.13 11.36
CA ASN A 60 21.72 -1.27 10.51
C ASN A 60 21.59 -2.41 9.48
N ASP A 61 22.57 -2.46 8.56
CA ASP A 61 22.58 -3.44 7.45
C ASP A 61 22.42 -4.88 7.92
N GLN A 62 23.04 -5.27 9.03
CA GLN A 62 22.90 -6.62 9.57
C GLN A 62 21.46 -6.90 10.00
N ARG A 63 20.82 -5.99 10.73
CA ARG A 63 19.41 -6.14 11.17
C ARG A 63 18.44 -6.18 9.99
N VAL A 64 18.65 -5.34 8.98
CA VAL A 64 17.86 -5.35 7.75
C VAL A 64 17.96 -6.70 7.05
N VAL A 65 19.19 -7.22 6.89
CA VAL A 65 19.43 -8.50 6.22
C VAL A 65 18.83 -9.66 7.00
N GLU A 66 19.01 -9.70 8.32
CA GLU A 66 18.42 -10.72 9.20
C GLU A 66 16.89 -10.72 9.12
N SER A 67 16.29 -9.53 9.19
CA SER A 67 14.83 -9.37 9.11
C SER A 67 14.29 -9.79 7.74
N CYS A 68 14.94 -9.39 6.65
CA CYS A 68 14.55 -9.78 5.29
C CYS A 68 14.63 -11.30 5.09
N LYS A 69 15.66 -11.96 5.62
CA LYS A 69 15.82 -13.42 5.54
C LYS A 69 14.74 -14.14 6.32
N LEU A 70 14.52 -13.73 7.57
CA LEU A 70 13.48 -14.33 8.42
C LEU A 70 12.09 -14.13 7.81
N ALA A 71 11.81 -12.94 7.30
CA ALA A 71 10.58 -12.63 6.59
C ALA A 71 10.39 -13.47 5.33
N ALA A 72 11.44 -13.69 4.53
CA ALA A 72 11.36 -14.50 3.33
C ALA A 72 11.06 -15.98 3.64
N VAL A 73 11.67 -16.52 4.70
CA VAL A 73 11.38 -17.88 5.19
C VAL A 73 9.94 -17.98 5.68
N ARG A 74 9.48 -17.05 6.52
CA ARG A 74 8.09 -17.02 7.01
C ARG A 74 7.08 -16.81 5.87
N ALA A 75 7.42 -16.00 4.88
CA ALA A 75 6.58 -15.77 3.71
C ALA A 75 6.37 -17.07 2.93
N LYS A 76 7.43 -17.88 2.76
CA LYS A 76 7.34 -19.19 2.10
C LYS A 76 6.28 -20.08 2.74
N ASP A 77 6.24 -20.16 4.08
CA ASP A 77 5.28 -21.02 4.81
C ASP A 77 3.80 -20.70 4.50
N PHE A 78 3.51 -19.48 4.03
CA PHE A 78 2.14 -19.08 3.68
C PHE A 78 1.67 -19.51 2.30
N TYR A 79 2.54 -20.02 1.41
CA TYR A 79 2.19 -20.29 0.02
C TYR A 79 2.41 -21.76 -0.37
N VAL A 80 1.36 -22.44 -0.86
CA VAL A 80 1.35 -23.89 -1.17
C VAL A 80 2.50 -24.33 -2.09
N GLN A 81 2.84 -23.50 -3.08
CA GLN A 81 3.80 -23.85 -4.14
C GLN A 81 5.21 -23.31 -3.88
N PHE A 82 5.42 -22.62 -2.76
CA PHE A 82 6.75 -22.12 -2.38
C PHE A 82 7.56 -23.17 -1.61
N ASP A 83 6.96 -24.32 -1.30
CA ASP A 83 7.64 -25.49 -0.71
C ASP A 83 8.85 -25.92 -1.56
N ASP A 84 8.75 -25.82 -2.89
CA ASP A 84 9.80 -26.18 -3.85
C ASP A 84 10.90 -25.11 -4.05
N LEU A 85 10.75 -23.90 -3.48
CA LEU A 85 11.83 -22.89 -3.55
C LEU A 85 13.06 -23.39 -2.80
N ASP A 86 14.21 -23.36 -3.47
CA ASP A 86 15.49 -23.65 -2.84
C ASP A 86 15.88 -22.51 -1.89
N LEU A 87 16.63 -22.83 -0.84
CA LEU A 87 17.16 -21.89 0.13
C LEU A 87 18.01 -20.79 -0.54
N GLN A 88 18.71 -21.13 -1.63
CA GLN A 88 19.49 -20.16 -2.41
C GLN A 88 18.61 -19.07 -3.02
N GLU A 89 17.42 -19.43 -3.48
CA GLU A 89 16.46 -18.53 -4.10
C GLU A 89 15.82 -17.59 -3.07
N ILE A 90 15.34 -18.14 -1.95
CA ILE A 90 14.83 -17.37 -0.81
C ILE A 90 15.89 -16.38 -0.34
N THR A 91 17.15 -16.81 -0.28
CA THR A 91 18.27 -15.95 0.10
C THR A 91 18.50 -14.83 -0.91
N SER A 92 18.35 -15.11 -2.22
CA SER A 92 18.48 -14.10 -3.27
C SER A 92 17.39 -13.02 -3.14
N LEU A 93 16.13 -13.44 -2.96
CA LEU A 93 15.00 -12.54 -2.75
C LEU A 93 15.13 -11.71 -1.47
N ALA A 94 15.59 -12.33 -0.38
CA ALA A 94 15.92 -11.62 0.85
C ALA A 94 16.99 -10.54 0.65
N ARG A 95 18.04 -10.82 -0.15
CA ARG A 95 19.09 -9.84 -0.47
C ARG A 95 18.56 -8.65 -1.27
N LEU A 96 17.70 -8.89 -2.27
CA LEU A 96 17.08 -7.81 -3.04
C LEU A 96 16.21 -6.92 -2.16
N ALA A 97 15.34 -7.51 -1.33
CA ALA A 97 14.55 -6.77 -0.36
C ALA A 97 15.44 -5.95 0.58
N SER A 98 16.56 -6.52 1.05
CA SER A 98 17.53 -5.80 1.90
C SER A 98 18.13 -4.57 1.21
N CYS A 99 18.29 -4.58 -0.13
CA CYS A 99 18.71 -3.40 -0.87
C CYS A 99 17.64 -2.31 -0.89
N VAL A 100 16.37 -2.68 -1.01
CA VAL A 100 15.23 -1.75 -0.96
C VAL A 100 15.18 -1.04 0.41
N TYR A 101 15.29 -1.80 1.50
CA TYR A 101 15.29 -1.24 2.86
C TYR A 101 16.50 -0.34 3.13
N ARG A 102 17.68 -0.68 2.60
CA ARG A 102 18.85 0.20 2.70
C ARG A 102 18.60 1.56 2.04
N GLN A 103 18.08 1.57 0.82
CA GLN A 103 17.75 2.83 0.14
C GLN A 103 16.66 3.61 0.89
N LEU A 104 15.67 2.92 1.47
CA LEU A 104 14.65 3.55 2.30
C LEU A 104 15.24 4.24 3.53
N LEU A 105 16.18 3.58 4.23
CA LEU A 105 16.84 4.12 5.42
C LEU A 105 17.83 5.25 5.09
N GLU A 106 18.55 5.14 3.96
CA GLU A 106 19.38 6.23 3.44
C GLU A 106 18.53 7.47 3.15
N PHE A 107 17.36 7.29 2.52
CA PHE A 107 16.42 8.37 2.27
C PHE A 107 15.86 8.96 3.56
N TYR A 108 15.40 8.11 4.49
CA TYR A 108 14.90 8.53 5.81
C TYR A 108 15.91 9.40 6.57
N GLN A 109 17.19 9.01 6.53
CA GLN A 109 18.27 9.78 7.15
C GLN A 109 18.60 11.08 6.41
N ALA A 110 18.55 11.08 5.08
CA ALA A 110 18.91 12.24 4.26
C ALA A 110 17.85 13.36 4.30
N TYR A 111 16.58 12.99 4.54
CA TYR A 111 15.44 13.91 4.55
C TYR A 111 14.74 13.95 5.91
N PRO A 112 15.41 14.45 6.98
CA PRO A 112 14.78 14.60 8.28
C PRO A 112 13.57 15.53 8.17
N ALA A 113 12.43 15.09 8.72
CA ALA A 113 11.14 15.80 8.63
C ALA A 113 11.09 17.14 9.40
N VAL A 114 12.19 17.56 10.03
CA VAL A 114 12.34 18.86 10.74
C VAL A 114 12.19 20.08 9.85
N LEU A 115 12.23 19.92 8.52
CA LEU A 115 12.11 21.07 7.63
C LEU A 115 10.72 21.76 7.65
N THR A 116 9.73 21.27 8.42
CA THR A 116 8.36 21.82 8.38
C THR A 116 7.61 22.02 9.71
N VAL A 117 8.14 21.62 10.88
CA VAL A 117 7.38 21.71 12.15
C VAL A 117 8.24 22.24 13.31
N SER A 118 7.78 23.31 13.96
CA SER A 118 8.42 23.89 15.16
C SER A 118 8.01 23.16 16.45
N GLU A 119 8.87 23.22 17.46
CA GLU A 119 8.57 22.68 18.81
C GLU A 119 7.30 23.32 19.39
N TRP A 120 7.11 24.62 19.18
CA TRP A 120 5.90 25.34 19.60
C TRP A 120 4.62 24.76 18.97
N GLU A 121 4.64 24.44 17.67
CA GLU A 121 3.50 23.81 17.01
C GLU A 121 3.20 22.44 17.62
N LEU A 122 4.21 21.63 17.91
CA LEU A 122 4.03 20.31 18.53
C LEU A 122 3.40 20.40 19.93
N GLU A 123 3.80 21.38 20.73
CA GLU A 123 3.25 21.57 22.07
C GLU A 123 1.77 21.95 22.05
N HIS A 124 1.36 22.80 21.10
CA HIS A 124 0.03 23.41 21.07
C HIS A 124 -0.98 22.66 20.19
N PHE A 125 -0.53 21.77 19.30
CA PHE A 125 -1.42 20.99 18.44
C PHE A 125 -2.00 19.76 19.17
N PRO A 126 -3.27 19.37 18.92
CA PRO A 126 -3.87 18.22 19.58
C PRO A 126 -3.08 16.92 19.34
N LEU A 127 -2.78 16.17 20.41
CA LEU A 127 -1.96 14.94 20.37
C LEU A 127 -2.52 13.91 19.37
N ASP A 128 -3.83 13.72 19.38
CA ASP A 128 -4.59 12.83 18.50
C ASP A 128 -4.53 13.24 17.01
N ARG A 129 -4.07 14.46 16.73
CA ARG A 129 -3.96 15.01 15.37
C ARG A 129 -2.53 15.34 14.98
N LEU A 130 -1.54 15.16 15.85
CA LEU A 130 -0.15 15.55 15.57
C LEU A 130 0.38 15.03 14.23
N GLY A 131 0.00 13.81 13.85
CA GLY A 131 0.32 13.22 12.54
C GLY A 131 0.02 14.13 11.34
N GLN A 132 -0.94 15.05 11.46
CA GLN A 132 -1.32 16.00 10.41
C GLN A 132 -0.28 17.09 10.14
N LEU A 133 0.58 17.38 11.12
CA LEU A 133 1.72 18.30 10.94
C LEU A 133 2.84 17.68 10.10
N PHE A 134 2.81 16.36 9.94
CA PHE A 134 3.85 15.62 9.26
C PHE A 134 3.41 15.22 7.84
N LYS A 135 4.39 15.21 6.95
CA LYS A 135 4.30 14.61 5.64
C LYS A 135 5.60 13.87 5.38
N VAL A 136 5.54 12.68 4.78
CA VAL A 136 6.74 12.07 4.24
C VAL A 136 7.30 13.01 3.16
N PRO A 137 8.52 13.53 3.32
CA PRO A 137 9.10 14.47 2.36
C PRO A 137 9.36 13.76 1.03
N ASN A 138 9.19 14.51 -0.07
CA ASN A 138 9.57 14.11 -1.42
C ASN A 138 9.16 12.67 -1.82
N LEU A 139 7.91 12.25 -1.57
CA LEU A 139 7.43 10.91 -1.94
C LEU A 139 7.67 10.53 -3.41
N SER A 140 7.61 11.50 -4.33
CA SER A 140 7.92 11.25 -5.74
C SER A 140 9.39 10.85 -5.92
N GLU A 141 10.31 11.46 -5.18
CA GLU A 141 11.74 11.14 -5.23
C GLU A 141 11.98 9.76 -4.63
N LEU A 142 11.39 9.48 -3.45
CA LEU A 142 11.46 8.17 -2.83
C LEU A 142 10.94 7.07 -3.77
N SER A 143 9.82 7.31 -4.45
CA SER A 143 9.31 6.41 -5.48
C SER A 143 10.34 6.15 -6.59
N CYS A 144 10.95 7.20 -7.15
CA CYS A 144 11.95 7.06 -8.20
C CYS A 144 13.20 6.28 -7.76
N ILE A 145 13.61 6.42 -6.50
CA ILE A 145 14.77 5.71 -5.94
C ILE A 145 14.47 4.22 -5.75
N LEU A 146 13.28 3.88 -5.26
CA LEU A 146 12.90 2.50 -4.96
C LEU A 146 12.50 1.71 -6.21
N GLU A 147 11.90 2.35 -7.21
CA GLU A 147 11.31 1.70 -8.39
C GLU A 147 12.27 0.74 -9.12
N PRO A 148 13.52 1.10 -9.46
CA PRO A 148 14.44 0.16 -10.13
C PRO A 148 14.78 -1.07 -9.29
N LEU A 149 14.76 -0.96 -7.95
CA LEU A 149 15.00 -2.09 -7.06
C LEU A 149 13.78 -2.99 -6.96
N LEU A 150 12.58 -2.40 -6.91
CA LEU A 150 11.32 -3.14 -6.90
C LEU A 150 11.07 -3.87 -8.22
N ASP A 151 11.40 -3.24 -9.36
CA ASP A 151 11.38 -3.88 -10.67
C ASP A 151 12.28 -5.11 -10.72
N ARG A 152 13.51 -4.97 -10.22
CA ARG A 152 14.46 -6.09 -10.13
C ARG A 152 13.95 -7.18 -9.19
N PHE A 153 13.35 -6.80 -8.07
CA PHE A 153 12.78 -7.74 -7.11
C PHE A 153 11.64 -8.54 -7.76
N GLY A 154 10.73 -7.87 -8.48
CA GLY A 154 9.64 -8.52 -9.21
C GLY A 154 10.09 -9.36 -10.41
N ALA A 155 11.13 -8.93 -11.12
CA ALA A 155 11.69 -9.67 -12.25
C ALA A 155 12.47 -10.93 -11.83
N GLN A 156 13.08 -10.94 -10.64
CA GLN A 156 13.85 -12.09 -10.13
C GLN A 156 13.03 -13.07 -9.29
N SER A 157 11.85 -12.68 -8.80
CA SER A 157 10.91 -13.63 -8.20
C SER A 157 10.42 -14.65 -9.23
N ILE A 158 10.24 -15.88 -8.78
CA ILE A 158 10.58 -17.10 -9.54
C ILE A 158 9.47 -17.68 -10.41
N CYS A 159 8.29 -17.07 -10.47
CA CYS A 159 7.24 -17.57 -11.35
C CYS A 159 7.21 -16.83 -12.70
N SER A 160 7.28 -17.62 -13.77
CA SER A 160 6.85 -17.25 -15.14
C SER A 160 5.39 -16.78 -15.20
N ASP A 161 4.67 -16.91 -14.08
CA ASP A 161 3.37 -16.36 -13.77
C ASP A 161 3.51 -15.20 -12.76
N GLY A 162 3.55 -13.97 -13.27
CA GLY A 162 3.93 -12.77 -12.50
C GLY A 162 3.04 -12.45 -11.29
N GLY A 163 1.88 -13.10 -11.13
CA GLY A 163 0.98 -12.87 -9.99
C GLY A 163 1.51 -13.49 -8.69
N LYS A 164 2.19 -14.62 -8.79
CA LYS A 164 2.74 -15.38 -7.64
C LYS A 164 3.86 -14.60 -6.96
N ASN A 165 4.68 -13.96 -7.78
CA ASN A 165 5.77 -13.07 -7.38
C ASN A 165 5.29 -11.93 -6.49
N LEU A 166 4.23 -11.25 -6.92
CA LEU A 166 3.71 -10.09 -6.21
C LEU A 166 3.16 -10.44 -4.83
N GLY A 167 2.43 -11.56 -4.73
CA GLY A 167 1.95 -12.09 -3.45
C GLY A 167 3.09 -12.33 -2.48
N PHE A 168 4.14 -13.05 -2.91
CA PHE A 168 5.29 -13.32 -2.06
C PHE A 168 6.03 -12.03 -1.65
N MET A 169 6.30 -11.12 -2.59
CA MET A 169 7.01 -9.86 -2.31
C MET A 169 6.27 -9.00 -1.28
N THR A 170 4.97 -8.77 -1.48
CA THR A 170 4.15 -7.97 -0.55
C THR A 170 4.11 -8.59 0.84
N THR A 171 4.12 -9.92 0.92
CA THR A 171 4.18 -10.67 2.18
C THR A 171 5.51 -10.52 2.88
N GLN A 172 6.61 -10.72 2.15
CA GLN A 172 7.95 -10.60 2.67
C GLN A 172 8.20 -9.19 3.19
N ILE A 173 7.76 -8.16 2.46
CA ILE A 173 7.92 -6.76 2.89
C ILE A 173 7.07 -6.47 4.12
N ASN A 174 5.82 -6.91 4.16
CA ASN A 174 4.99 -6.72 5.34
C ASN A 174 5.60 -7.39 6.59
N LEU A 175 6.08 -8.63 6.46
CA LEU A 175 6.76 -9.32 7.56
C LEU A 175 8.08 -8.64 7.95
N THR A 176 8.83 -8.12 6.98
CA THR A 176 10.07 -7.38 7.26
C THR A 176 9.77 -6.08 7.99
N ASN A 177 8.73 -5.34 7.59
CA ASN A 177 8.28 -4.13 8.28
C ASN A 177 7.95 -4.42 9.75
N THR A 178 7.17 -5.48 10.00
CA THR A 178 6.83 -5.91 11.37
C THR A 178 8.07 -6.23 12.20
N LEU A 179 9.05 -6.95 11.61
CA LEU A 179 10.30 -7.28 12.30
C LEU A 179 11.15 -6.05 12.60
N LEU A 180 11.28 -5.11 11.66
CA LEU A 180 12.06 -3.90 11.86
C LEU A 180 11.43 -2.95 12.89
N LEU A 181 10.09 -2.83 12.90
CA LEU A 181 9.38 -2.00 13.86
C LEU A 181 9.52 -2.52 15.30
N GLN A 182 9.66 -3.83 15.51
CA GLN A 182 9.86 -4.42 16.84
C GLN A 182 11.17 -3.98 17.52
N ASP A 183 12.17 -3.55 16.74
CA ASP A 183 13.46 -3.08 17.25
C ASP A 183 13.46 -1.57 17.61
N LEU A 184 12.35 -0.86 17.34
CA LEU A 184 12.20 0.57 17.55
C LEU A 184 11.35 0.89 18.78
N ASP A 185 11.59 2.04 19.41
CA ASP A 185 10.71 2.55 20.46
C ASP A 185 9.41 3.15 19.87
N PRO A 186 8.35 3.38 20.67
CA PRO A 186 7.04 3.80 20.14
C PRO A 186 7.07 5.09 19.29
N VAL A 187 7.93 6.05 19.63
CA VAL A 187 8.08 7.30 18.86
C VAL A 187 8.77 7.02 17.53
N GLU A 188 9.87 6.26 17.56
CA GLU A 188 10.59 5.83 16.37
C GLU A 188 9.70 4.97 15.45
N GLN A 189 8.88 4.08 16.01
CA GLN A 189 7.88 3.29 15.28
C GLN A 189 6.87 4.20 14.58
N ALA A 190 6.29 5.17 15.29
CA ALA A 190 5.31 6.10 14.71
C ALA A 190 5.92 6.92 13.55
N LEU A 191 7.18 7.33 13.66
CA LEU A 191 7.87 8.13 12.65
C LEU A 191 8.36 7.31 11.44
N MET A 192 8.76 6.06 11.65
CA MET A 192 9.23 5.17 10.58
C MET A 192 8.08 4.50 9.81
N SER A 193 6.95 4.26 10.48
CA SER A 193 5.78 3.57 9.90
C SER A 193 5.28 4.17 8.58
N PRO A 194 5.21 5.50 8.39
CA PRO A 194 4.82 6.10 7.11
C PRO A 194 5.69 5.67 5.92
N TYR A 195 7.01 5.55 6.12
CA TYR A 195 7.96 5.15 5.08
C TYR A 195 7.80 3.67 4.72
N LEU A 196 7.60 2.82 5.75
CA LEU A 196 7.35 1.39 5.58
C LEU A 196 6.00 1.11 4.91
N HIS A 197 4.96 1.86 5.29
CA HIS A 197 3.64 1.79 4.68
C HIS A 197 3.67 2.28 3.23
N PHE A 198 4.41 3.35 2.93
CA PHE A 198 4.63 3.79 1.55
C PHE A 198 5.26 2.67 0.72
N LEU A 199 6.29 1.99 1.24
CA LEU A 199 6.92 0.86 0.54
C LEU A 199 5.93 -0.28 0.26
N GLU A 200 5.07 -0.64 1.21
CA GLU A 200 4.03 -1.66 0.99
C GLU A 200 3.05 -1.26 -0.11
N ASP A 201 2.51 -0.05 -0.01
CA ASP A 201 1.56 0.48 -1.00
C ASP A 201 2.21 0.60 -2.38
N HIS A 202 3.48 1.01 -2.46
CA HIS A 202 4.19 1.21 -3.72
C HIS A 202 4.30 -0.09 -4.54
N ILE A 203 4.22 -1.24 -3.88
CA ILE A 203 4.27 -2.56 -4.52
C ILE A 203 2.86 -3.09 -4.78
N ALA A 204 1.95 -2.92 -3.83
CA ALA A 204 0.61 -3.48 -3.92
C ALA A 204 -0.32 -2.68 -4.85
N VAL A 205 -0.06 -1.39 -5.06
CA VAL A 205 -1.00 -0.47 -5.69
C VAL A 205 -0.40 0.13 -6.97
N PRO A 206 -1.17 0.22 -8.09
CA PRO A 206 -0.69 0.83 -9.33
C PRO A 206 -0.73 2.38 -9.27
N TRP A 207 -0.14 2.96 -8.22
CA TRP A 207 -0.22 4.39 -7.91
C TRP A 207 0.33 5.29 -9.04
N ARG A 208 1.49 4.95 -9.60
CA ARG A 208 2.09 5.73 -10.68
C ARG A 208 1.20 5.76 -11.93
N ARG A 209 0.59 4.62 -12.27
CA ARG A 209 -0.36 4.53 -13.39
C ARG A 209 -1.63 5.32 -13.12
N LEU A 210 -2.09 5.37 -11.87
CA LEU A 210 -3.17 6.26 -11.48
C LEU A 210 -2.81 7.73 -11.71
N CYS A 211 -1.61 8.16 -11.29
CA CYS A 211 -1.11 9.52 -11.55
C CYS A 211 -1.06 9.83 -13.05
N VAL A 212 -0.47 8.93 -13.86
CA VAL A 212 -0.41 9.10 -15.32
C VAL A 212 -1.81 9.19 -15.94
N ALA A 213 -2.73 8.31 -15.52
CA ALA A 213 -4.10 8.34 -16.00
C ALA A 213 -4.82 9.65 -15.59
N ALA A 214 -4.60 10.11 -14.36
CA ALA A 214 -5.17 11.36 -13.85
C ALA A 214 -4.66 12.58 -14.63
N GLY A 215 -3.38 12.60 -15.05
CA GLY A 215 -2.83 13.66 -15.88
C GLY A 215 -3.62 13.91 -17.17
N ASN A 216 -4.29 12.89 -17.71
CA ASN A 216 -5.13 13.04 -18.90
C ASN A 216 -6.45 13.80 -18.65
N HIS A 217 -6.72 14.20 -17.40
CA HIS A 217 -7.92 14.92 -16.99
C HIS A 217 -7.59 16.32 -16.48
N ARG A 218 -8.55 17.24 -16.66
CA ARG A 218 -8.43 18.62 -16.21
C ARG A 218 -8.78 18.74 -14.72
N VAL A 219 -7.99 19.52 -13.98
CA VAL A 219 -8.32 19.94 -12.60
C VAL A 219 -9.71 20.60 -12.57
N GLY A 220 -10.54 20.24 -11.58
CA GLY A 220 -11.93 20.69 -11.46
C GLY A 220 -12.89 20.10 -12.49
N GLY A 221 -12.44 19.19 -13.36
CA GLY A 221 -13.33 18.41 -14.23
C GLY A 221 -14.08 17.32 -13.46
N PRO A 222 -15.24 16.85 -13.94
CA PRO A 222 -16.08 15.90 -13.21
C PRO A 222 -15.40 14.55 -12.96
N VAL A 223 -14.58 14.07 -13.90
CA VAL A 223 -13.87 12.78 -13.75
C VAL A 223 -12.75 12.90 -12.71
N PHE A 224 -11.90 13.92 -12.81
CA PHE A 224 -10.83 14.12 -11.85
C PHE A 224 -11.36 14.47 -10.45
N GLY A 225 -12.37 15.34 -10.37
CA GLY A 225 -12.95 15.78 -9.09
C GLY A 225 -13.51 14.64 -8.26
N VAL A 226 -14.11 13.61 -8.89
CA VAL A 226 -14.54 12.40 -8.19
C VAL A 226 -13.34 11.68 -7.56
N VAL A 227 -12.27 11.44 -8.33
CA VAL A 227 -11.09 10.72 -7.82
C VAL A 227 -10.38 11.51 -6.73
N GLU A 228 -10.18 12.81 -6.95
CA GLU A 228 -9.60 13.74 -5.98
C GLU A 228 -10.34 13.72 -4.64
N ARG A 229 -11.67 13.71 -4.67
CA ARG A 229 -12.52 13.63 -3.46
C ARG A 229 -12.50 12.26 -2.80
N MET A 230 -12.44 11.19 -3.59
CA MET A 230 -12.58 9.83 -3.08
C MET A 230 -11.28 9.20 -2.57
N LEU A 231 -10.12 9.58 -3.11
CA LEU A 231 -8.82 9.02 -2.67
C LEU A 231 -8.55 9.20 -1.16
N PRO A 232 -8.82 10.36 -0.53
CA PRO A 232 -8.69 10.52 0.92
C PRO A 232 -9.52 9.52 1.74
N MET A 233 -10.62 9.02 1.18
CA MET A 233 -11.58 8.17 1.89
C MET A 233 -11.24 6.67 1.80
N ILE A 234 -10.21 6.28 1.05
CA ILE A 234 -9.90 4.86 0.75
C ILE A 234 -9.79 4.02 2.03
N SER A 235 -9.00 4.47 3.00
CA SER A 235 -8.76 3.73 4.24
C SER A 235 -10.04 3.58 5.09
N ASP A 236 -10.89 4.62 5.09
CA ASP A 236 -12.14 4.62 5.84
C ASP A 236 -13.17 3.69 5.19
N ILE A 237 -13.25 3.70 3.86
CA ILE A 237 -14.06 2.78 3.07
C ILE A 237 -13.61 1.34 3.34
N SER A 238 -12.31 1.05 3.27
CA SER A 238 -11.76 -0.29 3.53
C SER A 238 -12.09 -0.79 4.94
N ARG A 239 -11.98 0.07 5.97
CA ARG A 239 -12.32 -0.30 7.35
C ARG A 239 -13.82 -0.55 7.52
N ALA A 240 -14.65 0.28 6.89
CA ALA A 240 -16.10 0.12 6.89
C ALA A 240 -16.57 -1.14 6.14
N THR A 241 -15.83 -1.57 5.11
CA THR A 241 -16.06 -2.81 4.36
C THR A 241 -15.58 -4.04 5.12
N TYR A 242 -14.39 -3.96 5.71
CA TYR A 242 -13.78 -5.09 6.42
C TYR A 242 -14.62 -5.59 7.60
N THR A 243 -15.25 -4.67 8.33
CA THR A 243 -16.05 -5.01 9.53
C THR A 243 -17.19 -5.99 9.22
N PRO A 244 -18.15 -5.70 8.31
CA PRO A 244 -19.17 -6.67 7.92
C PRO A 244 -18.58 -7.89 7.20
N TRP A 245 -17.57 -7.70 6.34
CA TRP A 245 -16.94 -8.83 5.63
C TRP A 245 -16.36 -9.87 6.59
N SER A 246 -15.65 -9.45 7.64
CA SER A 246 -15.11 -10.37 8.65
C SER A 246 -16.20 -11.07 9.48
N GLN A 247 -17.35 -10.43 9.66
CA GLN A 247 -18.50 -11.01 10.36
C GLN A 247 -19.25 -12.03 9.51
N ASP A 248 -19.24 -11.90 8.18
CA ASP A 248 -19.81 -12.87 7.23
C ASP A 248 -19.02 -14.20 7.25
N PHE A 249 -17.75 -14.19 7.67
CA PHE A 249 -16.86 -15.36 7.69
C PHE A 249 -16.21 -15.62 9.07
N PRO A 250 -17.00 -15.80 10.15
CA PRO A 250 -16.50 -15.82 11.53
C PRO A 250 -15.65 -17.05 11.87
N TYR A 251 -15.76 -18.10 11.05
CA TYR A 251 -15.01 -19.36 11.21
C TYR A 251 -13.84 -19.49 10.24
N TYR A 252 -13.59 -18.50 9.38
CA TYR A 252 -12.45 -18.56 8.48
C TYR A 252 -11.13 -18.54 9.25
N CYS A 253 -10.25 -19.47 8.90
CA CYS A 253 -8.87 -19.52 9.36
C CYS A 253 -8.01 -19.95 8.17
N GLY A 254 -7.32 -18.99 7.56
CA GLY A 254 -6.39 -19.25 6.47
C GLY A 254 -5.00 -19.63 6.97
N ARG A 255 -4.04 -19.73 6.05
CA ARG A 255 -2.63 -20.02 6.38
C ARG A 255 -1.98 -18.97 7.28
N ARG A 256 -2.47 -17.73 7.22
CA ARG A 256 -2.04 -16.62 8.08
C ARG A 256 -2.82 -16.50 9.40
N GLY A 257 -3.78 -17.39 9.62
CA GLY A 257 -4.66 -17.37 10.77
C GLY A 257 -6.06 -16.84 10.48
N ARG A 258 -6.74 -16.47 11.55
CA ARG A 258 -8.12 -15.99 11.57
C ARG A 258 -8.23 -14.54 11.12
N LEU A 259 -9.43 -14.09 10.75
CA LEU A 259 -9.65 -12.70 10.34
C LEU A 259 -9.35 -11.70 11.46
N ASP A 260 -9.63 -12.03 12.72
CA ASP A 260 -9.31 -11.19 13.89
C ASP A 260 -7.81 -11.04 14.17
N ASN A 261 -6.94 -11.79 13.49
CA ASN A 261 -5.49 -11.61 13.58
C ASN A 261 -5.08 -10.23 13.00
N PRO A 262 -4.28 -9.41 13.72
CA PRO A 262 -3.85 -8.10 13.26
C PRO A 262 -3.17 -8.09 11.88
N ASP A 263 -2.33 -9.08 11.58
CA ASP A 263 -1.61 -9.17 10.31
C ASP A 263 -2.56 -9.53 9.15
N VAL A 264 -3.54 -10.41 9.42
CA VAL A 264 -4.58 -10.75 8.45
C VAL A 264 -5.45 -9.54 8.17
N ARG A 265 -5.88 -8.83 9.23
CA ARG A 265 -6.64 -7.59 9.11
C ARG A 265 -5.89 -6.53 8.30
N HIS A 266 -4.61 -6.30 8.60
CA HIS A 266 -3.77 -5.35 7.87
C HIS A 266 -3.70 -5.70 6.38
N SER A 267 -3.39 -6.97 6.06
CA SER A 267 -3.34 -7.44 4.68
C SER A 267 -4.68 -7.30 3.95
N SER A 268 -5.80 -7.59 4.61
CA SER A 268 -7.14 -7.43 4.01
C SER A 268 -7.48 -5.95 3.74
N LEU A 269 -7.14 -5.04 4.65
CA LEU A 269 -7.36 -3.60 4.46
C LEU A 269 -6.53 -3.06 3.29
N ARG A 270 -5.27 -3.48 3.18
CA ARG A 270 -4.41 -3.16 2.03
C ARG A 270 -5.03 -3.65 0.72
N ASP A 271 -5.55 -4.87 0.69
CA ASP A 271 -6.17 -5.41 -0.51
C ASP A 271 -7.45 -4.64 -0.89
N PHE A 272 -8.29 -4.26 0.08
CA PHE A 272 -9.42 -3.36 -0.20
C PHE A 272 -8.96 -1.98 -0.72
N ASN A 273 -7.86 -1.44 -0.22
CA ASN A 273 -7.26 -0.21 -0.77
C ASN A 273 -6.82 -0.41 -2.23
N MET A 274 -6.17 -1.54 -2.54
CA MET A 274 -5.74 -1.89 -3.89
C MET A 274 -6.94 -1.97 -4.85
N PHE A 275 -8.03 -2.63 -4.45
CA PHE A 275 -9.25 -2.74 -5.27
C PHE A 275 -9.84 -1.37 -5.61
N GLN A 276 -9.92 -0.47 -4.62
CA GLN A 276 -10.39 0.90 -4.86
C GLN A 276 -9.51 1.64 -5.87
N VAL A 277 -8.18 1.49 -5.80
CA VAL A 277 -7.28 2.16 -6.76
C VAL A 277 -7.42 1.57 -8.16
N TYR A 278 -7.60 0.26 -8.30
CA TYR A 278 -7.90 -0.34 -9.61
C TYR A 278 -9.22 0.15 -10.20
N LEU A 279 -10.25 0.38 -9.35
CA LEU A 279 -11.49 1.01 -9.79
C LEU A 279 -11.24 2.44 -10.29
N TRP A 280 -10.49 3.25 -9.54
CA TRP A 280 -10.18 4.63 -9.95
C TRP A 280 -9.31 4.69 -11.21
N LEU A 281 -8.37 3.75 -11.37
CA LEU A 281 -7.58 3.64 -12.58
C LEU A 281 -8.46 3.30 -13.80
N SER A 282 -9.35 2.32 -13.64
CA SER A 282 -10.34 1.93 -14.65
C SER A 282 -11.23 3.12 -15.05
N PHE A 283 -11.72 3.87 -14.06
CA PHE A 283 -12.53 5.08 -14.25
C PHE A 283 -11.78 6.17 -15.02
N LEU A 284 -10.56 6.51 -14.60
CA LEU A 284 -9.72 7.52 -15.27
C LEU A 284 -9.34 7.10 -16.69
N GLN A 285 -9.13 5.81 -16.95
CA GLN A 285 -8.81 5.30 -18.28
C GLN A 285 -10.04 5.05 -19.14
N SER A 286 -11.24 5.26 -18.60
CA SER A 286 -12.53 5.02 -19.27
C SER A 286 -12.65 3.60 -19.85
N ASN A 287 -12.05 2.61 -19.21
CA ASN A 287 -12.16 1.20 -19.60
C ASN A 287 -11.87 0.26 -18.42
N SER A 288 -12.48 -0.93 -18.45
CA SER A 288 -12.38 -1.92 -17.36
C SER A 288 -11.24 -2.93 -17.52
N LYS A 289 -10.32 -2.75 -18.48
CA LYS A 289 -9.30 -3.76 -18.78
C LYS A 289 -8.39 -4.03 -17.59
N VAL A 290 -7.98 -2.99 -16.87
CA VAL A 290 -7.11 -3.14 -15.69
C VAL A 290 -7.74 -4.00 -14.59
N ILE A 291 -9.07 -4.10 -14.54
CA ILE A 291 -9.76 -4.96 -13.59
C ILE A 291 -9.75 -6.41 -14.08
N VAL A 292 -10.16 -6.62 -15.34
CA VAL A 292 -10.36 -7.97 -15.91
C VAL A 292 -9.05 -8.65 -16.25
N GLU A 293 -8.11 -7.92 -16.83
CA GLU A 293 -6.84 -8.44 -17.37
C GLU A 293 -5.71 -8.43 -16.33
N GLU A 294 -5.86 -7.70 -15.21
CA GLU A 294 -4.81 -7.59 -14.19
C GLU A 294 -5.29 -7.95 -12.79
N LEU A 295 -6.22 -7.18 -12.20
CA LEU A 295 -6.62 -7.37 -10.79
C LEU A 295 -7.24 -8.75 -10.54
N VAL A 296 -8.20 -9.17 -11.37
CA VAL A 296 -8.86 -10.46 -11.21
C VAL A 296 -7.87 -11.63 -11.32
N PRO A 297 -7.03 -11.72 -12.36
CA PRO A 297 -5.94 -12.68 -12.43
C PRO A 297 -5.02 -12.67 -11.21
N LEU A 298 -4.64 -11.49 -10.72
CA LEU A 298 -3.80 -11.34 -9.53
C LEU A 298 -4.44 -12.00 -8.32
N CYS A 299 -5.69 -11.65 -8.04
CA CYS A 299 -6.42 -12.20 -6.91
C CYS A 299 -6.55 -13.73 -7.03
N ARG A 300 -6.89 -14.27 -8.21
CA ARG A 300 -6.99 -15.73 -8.39
C ARG A 300 -5.68 -16.43 -8.04
N VAL A 301 -4.58 -15.92 -8.54
CA VAL A 301 -3.25 -16.50 -8.34
C VAL A 301 -2.85 -16.40 -6.87
N VAL A 302 -2.93 -15.22 -6.27
CA VAL A 302 -2.44 -14.99 -4.90
C VAL A 302 -3.37 -15.61 -3.86
N TYR A 303 -4.69 -15.40 -3.97
CA TYR A 303 -5.66 -15.86 -2.97
C TYR A 303 -5.81 -17.37 -2.95
N GLY A 304 -5.74 -18.01 -4.12
CA GLY A 304 -5.69 -19.47 -4.20
C GLY A 304 -4.48 -20.06 -3.47
N GLN A 305 -3.33 -19.38 -3.49
CA GLN A 305 -2.11 -19.86 -2.82
C GLN A 305 -2.13 -19.70 -1.30
N ILE A 306 -2.83 -18.69 -0.78
CA ILE A 306 -2.92 -18.41 0.67
C ILE A 306 -4.21 -18.96 1.32
N GLY A 307 -5.06 -19.61 0.54
CA GLY A 307 -6.26 -20.30 1.02
C GLY A 307 -7.48 -19.40 1.25
N ILE A 308 -7.52 -18.21 0.62
CA ILE A 308 -8.72 -17.36 0.63
C ILE A 308 -9.68 -17.90 -0.43
N SER A 309 -10.92 -18.19 -0.04
CA SER A 309 -11.92 -18.69 -0.98
C SER A 309 -12.35 -17.58 -1.96
N TRP A 310 -12.70 -17.98 -3.17
CA TRP A 310 -13.19 -17.02 -4.16
C TRP A 310 -14.52 -16.39 -3.74
N GLU A 311 -15.37 -17.14 -3.02
CA GLU A 311 -16.61 -16.63 -2.43
C GLU A 311 -16.35 -15.44 -1.48
N MET A 312 -15.35 -15.56 -0.59
CA MET A 312 -14.96 -14.46 0.30
C MET A 312 -14.50 -13.24 -0.49
N THR A 313 -13.76 -13.47 -1.58
CA THR A 313 -13.27 -12.40 -2.46
C THR A 313 -14.44 -11.68 -3.13
N MET A 314 -15.37 -12.43 -3.72
CA MET A 314 -16.56 -11.87 -4.37
C MET A 314 -17.44 -11.07 -3.40
N GLN A 315 -17.67 -11.61 -2.20
CA GLN A 315 -18.47 -10.93 -1.18
C GLN A 315 -17.76 -9.66 -0.69
N GLY A 316 -16.44 -9.72 -0.49
CA GLY A 316 -15.63 -8.55 -0.17
C GLY A 316 -15.71 -7.46 -1.25
N THR A 317 -15.62 -7.84 -2.52
CA THR A 317 -15.77 -6.91 -3.66
C THR A 317 -17.14 -6.23 -3.65
N LYS A 318 -18.22 -6.98 -3.44
CA LYS A 318 -19.59 -6.42 -3.38
C LYS A 318 -19.73 -5.41 -2.25
N LEU A 319 -19.35 -5.80 -1.02
CA LEU A 319 -19.39 -4.92 0.14
C LEU A 319 -18.53 -3.67 -0.04
N LEU A 320 -17.37 -3.80 -0.68
CA LEU A 320 -16.49 -2.67 -1.01
C LEU A 320 -17.17 -1.70 -1.95
N ILE A 321 -17.73 -2.21 -3.05
CA ILE A 321 -18.37 -1.40 -4.08
C ILE A 321 -19.64 -0.73 -3.54
N ASP A 322 -20.48 -1.44 -2.80
CA ASP A 322 -21.67 -0.87 -2.17
C ASP A 322 -21.29 0.27 -1.22
N LYS A 323 -20.24 0.06 -0.41
CA LYS A 323 -19.75 1.09 0.50
C LYS A 323 -19.19 2.30 -0.26
N LEU A 324 -18.42 2.08 -1.31
CA LEU A 324 -17.85 3.13 -2.14
C LEU A 324 -18.95 3.96 -2.84
N LEU A 325 -19.95 3.31 -3.44
CA LEU A 325 -21.07 3.98 -4.10
C LEU A 325 -21.89 4.80 -3.09
N SER A 326 -22.03 4.35 -1.84
CA SER A 326 -22.70 5.12 -0.78
C SER A 326 -22.03 6.44 -0.42
N CYS A 327 -20.77 6.64 -0.84
CA CYS A 327 -19.99 7.86 -0.61
C CYS A 327 -19.97 8.80 -1.82
N LEU A 328 -20.67 8.46 -2.90
CA LEU A 328 -20.78 9.27 -4.11
C LEU A 328 -22.05 10.12 -4.11
N GLU A 329 -21.95 11.32 -4.65
CA GLU A 329 -23.07 12.19 -4.94
C GLU A 329 -23.91 11.64 -6.11
N PRO A 330 -25.21 11.99 -6.22
CA PRO A 330 -26.08 11.46 -7.27
C PRO A 330 -25.56 11.66 -8.70
N HIS A 331 -24.89 12.78 -8.97
CA HIS A 331 -24.33 13.06 -10.30
C HIS A 331 -23.07 12.22 -10.58
N GLU A 332 -22.30 11.87 -9.56
CA GLU A 332 -21.10 11.05 -9.68
C GLU A 332 -21.43 9.56 -9.79
N LEU A 333 -22.53 9.11 -9.15
CA LEU A 333 -23.04 7.74 -9.28
C LEU A 333 -23.23 7.36 -10.75
N SER A 334 -23.80 8.24 -11.56
CA SER A 334 -24.01 7.95 -12.99
C SER A 334 -22.70 7.77 -13.77
N LEU A 335 -21.62 8.42 -13.35
CA LEU A 335 -20.29 8.31 -13.95
C LEU A 335 -19.56 7.04 -13.52
N VAL A 336 -19.64 6.69 -12.23
CA VAL A 336 -18.83 5.61 -11.64
C VAL A 336 -19.51 4.24 -11.69
N SER A 337 -20.85 4.19 -11.64
CA SER A 337 -21.62 2.93 -11.59
C SER A 337 -21.25 1.93 -12.67
N PRO A 338 -21.02 2.31 -13.96
CA PRO A 338 -20.60 1.35 -14.98
C PRO A 338 -19.30 0.62 -14.62
N PHE A 339 -18.32 1.33 -14.07
CA PHE A 339 -17.03 0.74 -13.67
C PHE A 339 -17.16 -0.11 -12.41
N ALA A 340 -17.98 0.32 -11.46
CA ALA A 340 -18.31 -0.42 -10.25
C ALA A 340 -19.01 -1.75 -10.58
N SER A 341 -20.03 -1.72 -11.44
CA SER A 341 -20.72 -2.92 -11.92
C SER A 341 -19.78 -3.84 -12.70
N ASN A 342 -18.91 -3.29 -13.56
CA ASN A 342 -17.91 -4.06 -14.27
C ASN A 342 -16.93 -4.76 -13.31
N MET A 343 -16.53 -4.12 -12.22
CA MET A 343 -15.69 -4.76 -11.20
C MET A 343 -16.43 -5.93 -10.55
N ILE A 344 -17.66 -5.72 -10.07
CA ILE A 344 -18.46 -6.80 -9.47
C ILE A 344 -18.61 -7.97 -10.44
N ASN A 345 -19.01 -7.68 -11.69
CA ASN A 345 -19.24 -8.71 -12.70
C ASN A 345 -17.95 -9.46 -13.05
N ALA A 346 -16.81 -8.77 -13.19
CA ALA A 346 -15.54 -9.43 -13.46
C ALA A 346 -15.14 -10.47 -12.39
N PHE A 347 -15.43 -10.18 -11.12
CA PHE A 347 -15.20 -11.13 -10.02
C PHE A 347 -16.26 -12.24 -9.96
N ILE A 348 -17.53 -11.94 -10.27
CA ILE A 348 -18.60 -12.95 -10.38
C ILE A 348 -18.34 -13.91 -11.54
N ASP A 349 -18.15 -13.41 -12.75
CA ASP A 349 -17.94 -14.23 -13.96
C ASP A 349 -16.71 -15.12 -13.82
N SER A 350 -15.74 -14.65 -13.03
CA SER A 350 -14.55 -15.41 -12.72
C SER A 350 -14.78 -16.63 -11.81
N SER A 351 -15.90 -16.71 -11.09
CA SER A 351 -16.21 -17.91 -10.30
C SER A 351 -16.53 -19.13 -11.18
N ALA A 352 -16.83 -18.92 -12.47
CA ALA A 352 -17.31 -19.95 -13.40
C ALA A 352 -16.21 -20.59 -14.27
N VAL A 353 -14.96 -20.13 -14.18
CA VAL A 353 -13.85 -20.57 -15.05
C VAL A 353 -12.81 -21.33 -14.25
N ASP A 354 -12.60 -22.60 -14.61
CA ASP A 354 -11.52 -23.46 -14.12
C ASP A 354 -10.15 -22.81 -14.34
N VAL A 355 -9.23 -23.06 -13.40
CA VAL A 355 -7.90 -22.46 -13.32
C VAL A 355 -7.06 -22.83 -14.54
N THR A 356 -7.14 -22.07 -15.62
CA THR A 356 -6.11 -22.08 -16.66
C THR A 356 -4.86 -21.37 -16.11
N PRO A 357 -3.66 -21.96 -16.25
CA PRO A 357 -2.44 -21.27 -15.88
C PRO A 357 -2.30 -20.06 -16.81
N ILE A 358 -2.35 -18.87 -16.22
CA ILE A 358 -2.19 -17.63 -16.99
C ILE A 358 -0.69 -17.52 -17.31
N SER A 359 -0.33 -17.87 -18.54
CA SER A 359 1.03 -17.71 -19.02
C SER A 359 1.35 -16.21 -19.16
N ALA A 360 2.40 -15.78 -18.46
CA ALA A 360 3.08 -14.50 -18.65
C ALA A 360 2.20 -13.24 -18.58
N LEU A 361 1.45 -13.06 -17.49
CA LEU A 361 1.13 -11.69 -17.06
C LEU A 361 2.42 -11.01 -16.60
N ARG A 362 3.04 -10.26 -17.51
CA ARG A 362 3.99 -9.20 -17.12
C ARG A 362 3.15 -8.11 -16.47
N TYR A 363 3.09 -8.11 -15.15
CA TYR A 363 2.49 -7.02 -14.40
C TYR A 363 3.17 -5.72 -14.81
N PRO A 364 2.47 -4.80 -15.49
CA PRO A 364 2.95 -3.45 -15.65
C PRO A 364 2.59 -2.72 -14.36
N LEU A 365 3.20 -3.11 -13.23
CA LEU A 365 3.11 -2.29 -12.02
C LEU A 365 3.82 -0.94 -12.23
N PHE A 366 4.78 -0.90 -13.18
CA PHE A 366 5.72 0.20 -13.34
C PHE A 366 5.94 0.65 -14.81
N ARG A 367 5.02 0.33 -15.74
CA ARG A 367 5.04 0.88 -17.12
C ARG A 367 4.04 2.00 -17.33
#